data_AF-A0A6I5NY05-F1
#
_entry.id   AF-A0A6I5NY05-F1
#
_cell.length_a   1.000
_cell.length_b   1.000
_cell.length_c   1.000
_cell.angle_alpha   90.00
_cell.angle_beta   90.00
_cell.angle_gamma   90.00
#
_symmetry.space_group_name_H-M   'P 1'
#
loop_
_entity.id
_entity.type
_entity.pdbx_description
1 polymer ?
#
loop_
_entity_poly.entity_id
_entity_poly.type
_entity_poly.pdbx_seq_one_letter_code
_entity_poly.pdbx_strand_id
1 'polypeptide(L)'
;GWAKRVLVYSGEAYLSYSLGALAYMGILAGYFVTVNDTAYPEVFYGPLGFSGTRDPISARTWLAAFHYAFGAVLLAGHVWHAVRARAQAQGYNFGRGDFVLSYNPEIGNLNTPLNSSDLSLWWLSNLPIYRNNLAPFSRGLEIGMAHGYFLFGPFALLGPLRNTESANLAGLLSACGLILILSLGLSLYGKSAFQPSKPAAGELPDNLKSAEGWSQFAGSFLVGGTGGVIFAYLLVSNADLLLNVA
;
A
#
# COMPACT_ATOMS: atom_id res chain seq x y z
N GLY A 1 10.71 -1.30 -28.12
CA GLY A 1 9.81 -2.38 -27.66
C GLY A 1 9.53 -2.24 -26.18
N TRP A 2 8.39 -2.73 -25.69
CA TRP A 2 7.95 -2.57 -24.30
C TRP A 2 8.97 -3.11 -23.28
N ALA A 3 9.59 -4.25 -23.56
CA ALA A 3 10.55 -4.90 -22.66
C ALA A 3 11.77 -4.01 -22.35
N LYS A 4 12.29 -3.29 -23.36
CA LYS A 4 13.42 -2.36 -23.19
C LYS A 4 13.11 -1.17 -22.27
N ARG A 5 11.84 -0.86 -22.04
CA ARG A 5 11.40 0.24 -21.17
C ARG A 5 11.16 -0.19 -19.73
N VAL A 6 10.95 -1.49 -19.49
CA VAL A 6 10.53 -2.02 -18.18
C VAL A 6 11.66 -2.76 -17.47
N LEU A 7 12.51 -3.45 -18.23
CA LEU A 7 13.57 -4.29 -17.69
C LEU A 7 14.91 -3.54 -17.63
N VAL A 8 15.67 -3.81 -16.58
CA VAL A 8 17.05 -3.33 -16.43
C VAL A 8 17.98 -4.40 -16.99
N TYR A 9 18.87 -4.01 -17.88
CA TYR A 9 19.83 -4.93 -18.52
C TYR A 9 21.21 -4.73 -17.89
N SER A 10 21.49 -5.48 -16.83
CA SER A 10 22.80 -5.52 -16.15
C SER A 10 23.09 -6.93 -15.63
N GLY A 11 24.36 -7.26 -15.38
CA GLY A 11 24.74 -8.56 -14.81
C GLY A 11 24.03 -8.86 -13.48
N GLU A 12 23.92 -7.83 -12.62
CA GLU A 12 23.16 -7.89 -11.36
C GLU A 12 21.65 -8.11 -11.59
N ALA A 13 21.07 -7.51 -12.64
CA ALA A 13 19.66 -7.70 -12.98
C ALA A 13 19.39 -9.13 -13.48
N TYR A 14 20.27 -9.69 -14.33
CA TYR A 14 20.14 -11.09 -14.78
C TYR A 14 20.22 -12.06 -13.61
N LEU A 15 21.16 -11.84 -12.67
CA LEU A 15 21.25 -12.64 -11.45
C LEU A 15 19.95 -12.55 -10.63
N SER A 16 19.41 -11.34 -10.45
CA SER A 16 18.12 -11.14 -9.77
C SER A 16 16.99 -11.90 -10.46
N TYR A 17 16.85 -11.82 -11.79
CA TYR A 17 15.80 -12.52 -12.52
C TYR A 17 15.89 -14.05 -12.35
N SER A 18 17.10 -14.61 -12.41
CA SER A 18 17.33 -16.04 -12.17
C SER A 18 17.00 -16.45 -10.73
N LEU A 19 17.41 -15.65 -9.73
CA LEU A 19 17.07 -15.89 -8.33
C LEU A 19 15.55 -15.87 -8.08
N GLY A 20 14.84 -14.92 -8.71
CA GLY A 20 13.39 -14.81 -8.60
C GLY A 20 12.68 -16.04 -9.18
N ALA A 21 13.14 -16.55 -10.33
CA ALA A 21 12.60 -17.77 -10.92
C ALA A 21 12.84 -19.01 -10.03
N LEU A 22 14.04 -19.15 -9.47
CA LEU A 22 14.37 -20.25 -8.55
C LEU A 22 13.57 -20.15 -7.23
N ALA A 23 13.38 -18.94 -6.70
CA ALA A 23 12.57 -18.71 -5.52
C ALA A 23 11.10 -19.10 -5.75
N TYR A 24 10.53 -18.69 -6.88
CA TYR A 24 9.17 -19.06 -7.27
C TYR A 24 9.01 -20.58 -7.39
N MET A 25 9.92 -21.25 -8.10
CA MET A 25 9.87 -22.71 -8.25
C MET A 25 10.10 -23.43 -6.92
N GLY A 26 10.97 -22.91 -6.06
CA GLY A 26 11.20 -23.45 -4.72
C GLY A 26 9.97 -23.37 -3.83
N ILE A 27 9.30 -22.22 -3.78
CA ILE A 27 8.06 -22.03 -3.00
C ILE A 27 6.92 -22.90 -3.55
N LEU A 28 6.78 -22.97 -4.88
CA LEU A 28 5.77 -23.80 -5.53
C LEU A 28 6.01 -25.29 -5.26
N ALA A 29 7.26 -25.74 -5.33
CA ALA A 29 7.63 -27.10 -4.95
C ALA A 29 7.32 -27.38 -3.47
N GLY A 30 7.61 -26.42 -2.57
CA GLY A 30 7.22 -26.51 -1.16
C GLY A 30 5.71 -26.68 -0.98
N TYR A 31 4.90 -25.91 -1.70
CA TYR A 31 3.44 -26.07 -1.71
C TYR A 31 3.01 -27.43 -2.27
N PHE A 32 3.62 -27.90 -3.36
CA PHE A 32 3.29 -29.19 -3.95
C PHE A 32 3.60 -30.36 -2.99
N VAL A 33 4.69 -30.27 -2.23
CA VAL A 33 5.03 -31.25 -1.18
C VAL A 33 3.98 -31.27 -0.06
N THR A 34 3.40 -30.12 0.29
CA THR A 34 2.42 -30.04 1.39
C THR A 34 1.01 -30.49 1.00
N VAL A 35 0.65 -30.45 -0.30
CA VAL A 35 -0.73 -30.76 -0.73
C VAL A 35 -0.89 -32.03 -1.55
N ASN A 36 0.20 -32.60 -2.10
CA ASN A 36 0.10 -33.73 -3.01
C ASN A 36 0.55 -35.06 -2.40
N ASP A 37 -0.43 -35.86 -1.95
CA ASP A 37 -0.19 -37.19 -1.39
C ASP A 37 0.06 -38.28 -2.46
N THR A 38 -0.27 -38.02 -3.72
CA THR A 38 0.03 -38.94 -4.84
C THR A 38 1.51 -38.94 -5.16
N ALA A 39 2.13 -37.76 -5.20
CA ALA A 39 3.56 -37.59 -5.44
C ALA A 39 4.39 -37.78 -4.16
N TYR A 40 3.85 -37.43 -2.99
CA TYR A 40 4.51 -37.58 -1.68
C TYR A 40 3.62 -38.36 -0.69
N PRO A 41 3.51 -39.70 -0.83
CA PRO A 41 2.67 -40.50 0.04
C PRO A 41 3.18 -40.50 1.49
N GLU A 42 2.27 -40.35 2.45
CA GLU A 42 2.60 -40.32 3.88
C GLU A 42 3.24 -41.62 4.38
N VAL A 43 2.96 -42.75 3.74
CA VAL A 43 3.55 -44.06 4.08
C VAL A 43 5.08 -44.05 3.91
N PHE A 44 5.61 -43.27 2.97
CA PHE A 44 7.05 -43.20 2.69
C PHE A 44 7.70 -41.95 3.27
N TYR A 45 7.01 -40.81 3.28
CA TYR A 45 7.58 -39.52 3.67
C TYR A 45 7.13 -39.05 5.07
N GLY A 46 6.14 -39.72 5.67
CA GLY A 46 5.55 -39.39 6.96
C GLY A 46 4.52 -38.25 6.90
N PRO A 47 3.76 -38.05 7.99
CA PRO A 47 2.72 -37.02 8.08
C PRO A 47 3.32 -35.62 8.09
N LEU A 48 2.58 -34.63 7.62
CA LEU A 48 3.00 -33.22 7.67
C LEU A 48 2.78 -32.61 9.06
N GLY A 49 3.74 -31.82 9.52
CA GLY A 49 3.60 -30.97 10.69
C GLY A 49 4.66 -31.24 11.76
N PHE A 50 4.71 -30.33 12.72
CA PHE A 50 5.52 -30.47 13.92
C PHE A 50 4.68 -31.21 14.96
N SER A 51 4.65 -32.55 14.90
CA SER A 51 4.18 -33.33 16.04
C SER A 51 5.06 -32.96 17.25
N GLY A 52 4.45 -32.78 18.43
CA GLY A 52 5.07 -32.14 19.60
C GLY A 52 6.38 -32.77 20.10
N THR A 53 6.87 -32.28 21.24
CA THR A 53 8.25 -32.33 21.79
C THR A 53 8.98 -33.70 21.92
N ARG A 54 8.48 -34.80 21.35
CA ARG A 54 9.13 -36.13 21.38
C ARG A 54 9.11 -36.96 20.10
N ASP A 55 8.42 -36.55 19.03
CA ASP A 55 8.39 -37.35 17.78
C ASP A 55 9.43 -36.85 16.76
N PRO A 56 10.12 -37.75 16.04
CA PRO A 56 11.01 -37.35 14.95
C PRO A 56 10.20 -36.69 13.82
N ILE A 57 10.63 -35.48 13.42
CA ILE A 57 10.03 -34.74 12.32
C ILE A 57 10.13 -35.56 11.03
N SER A 58 9.01 -35.69 10.32
CA SER A 58 8.92 -36.49 9.09
C SER A 58 9.79 -35.95 7.97
N ALA A 59 10.24 -36.84 7.07
CA ALA A 59 11.01 -36.46 5.90
C ALA A 59 10.23 -35.48 5.00
N ARG A 60 8.90 -35.60 4.93
CA ARG A 60 8.01 -34.69 4.20
C ARG A 60 8.06 -33.28 4.77
N THR A 61 8.01 -33.15 6.08
CA THR A 61 8.09 -31.85 6.77
C THR A 61 9.45 -31.20 6.55
N TRP A 62 10.55 -31.96 6.64
CA TRP A 62 11.89 -31.45 6.34
C TRP A 62 12.04 -31.01 4.88
N LEU A 63 11.50 -31.79 3.94
CA LEU A 63 11.54 -31.46 2.52
C LEU A 63 10.76 -30.17 2.23
N ALA A 64 9.54 -30.02 2.76
CA ALA A 64 8.76 -28.80 2.62
C ALA A 64 9.46 -27.61 3.27
N ALA A 65 10.00 -27.78 4.49
CA ALA A 65 10.73 -26.74 5.20
C ALA A 65 11.97 -26.28 4.43
N PHE A 66 12.74 -27.19 3.83
CA PHE A 66 13.87 -26.84 2.98
C PHE A 66 13.45 -25.98 1.79
N HIS A 67 12.40 -26.37 1.07
CA HIS A 67 11.91 -25.63 -0.10
C HIS A 67 11.43 -24.23 0.28
N TYR A 68 10.71 -24.09 1.40
CA TYR A 68 10.28 -22.78 1.87
C TYR A 68 11.45 -21.93 2.39
N ALA A 69 12.36 -22.49 3.17
CA ALA A 69 13.51 -21.76 3.70
C ALA A 69 14.47 -21.33 2.58
N PHE A 70 14.83 -22.25 1.68
CA PHE A 70 15.70 -21.97 0.55
C PHE A 70 15.02 -21.02 -0.44
N GLY A 71 13.74 -21.22 -0.76
CA GLY A 71 12.94 -20.31 -1.57
C GLY A 71 12.89 -18.90 -0.99
N ALA A 72 12.72 -18.77 0.34
CA ALA A 72 12.73 -17.47 1.02
C ALA A 72 14.10 -16.78 0.98
N VAL A 73 15.21 -17.51 1.18
CA VAL A 73 16.57 -16.96 1.05
C VAL A 73 16.84 -16.49 -0.37
N LEU A 74 16.45 -17.27 -1.38
CA LEU A 74 16.58 -16.88 -2.78
C LEU A 74 15.69 -15.67 -3.12
N LEU A 75 14.49 -15.59 -2.54
CA LEU A 75 13.60 -14.44 -2.70
C LEU A 75 14.20 -13.18 -2.08
N ALA A 76 14.78 -13.28 -0.88
CA ALA A 76 15.51 -12.18 -0.26
C ALA A 76 16.70 -11.74 -1.14
N GLY A 77 17.45 -12.70 -1.69
CA GLY A 77 18.51 -12.43 -2.66
C GLY A 77 17.99 -11.75 -3.93
N HIS A 78 16.85 -12.18 -4.47
CA HIS A 78 16.19 -11.55 -5.61
C HIS A 78 15.87 -10.09 -5.32
N VAL A 79 15.21 -9.79 -4.18
CA VAL A 79 14.85 -8.43 -3.76
C VAL A 79 16.10 -7.57 -3.60
N TRP A 80 17.14 -8.11 -2.95
CA TRP A 80 18.41 -7.41 -2.76
C TRP A 80 19.07 -7.01 -4.09
N HIS A 81 19.26 -7.97 -5.00
CA HIS A 81 19.87 -7.70 -6.31
C HIS A 81 18.96 -6.85 -7.22
N ALA A 82 17.63 -6.99 -7.11
CA ALA A 82 16.68 -6.18 -7.86
C ALA A 82 16.76 -4.70 -7.47
N VAL A 83 16.79 -4.41 -6.16
CA VAL A 83 16.93 -3.04 -5.65
C VAL A 83 18.28 -2.46 -6.07
N ARG A 84 19.37 -3.22 -5.98
CA ARG A 84 20.70 -2.77 -6.42
C ARG A 84 20.77 -2.47 -7.91
N ALA A 85 20.24 -3.37 -8.75
CA ALA A 85 20.22 -3.17 -10.19
C ALA A 85 19.41 -1.93 -10.60
N ARG A 86 18.26 -1.69 -9.95
CA ARG A 86 17.44 -0.49 -10.19
C ARG A 86 18.10 0.78 -9.69
N ALA A 87 18.65 0.77 -8.49
CA ALA A 87 19.36 1.93 -7.95
C ALA A 87 20.55 2.34 -8.83
N GLN A 88 21.33 1.37 -9.32
CA GLN A 88 22.42 1.63 -10.28
C GLN A 88 21.90 2.22 -11.59
N ALA A 89 20.76 1.73 -12.11
CA ALA A 89 20.14 2.29 -13.32
C ALA A 89 19.67 3.74 -13.13
N GLN A 90 19.31 4.13 -11.90
CA GLN A 90 18.97 5.51 -11.52
C GLN A 90 20.20 6.37 -11.17
N GLY A 91 21.40 5.81 -11.17
CA GLY A 91 22.65 6.52 -10.86
C GLY A 91 23.11 6.45 -9.40
N TYR A 92 22.40 5.72 -8.53
CA TYR A 92 22.80 5.50 -7.14
C TYR A 92 23.91 4.45 -7.04
N ASN A 93 24.98 4.78 -6.31
CA ASN A 93 26.07 3.84 -6.03
C ASN A 93 26.17 3.56 -4.53
N PHE A 94 25.59 2.43 -4.12
CA PHE A 94 25.64 1.95 -2.73
C PHE A 94 27.05 1.73 -2.19
N GLY A 95 28.05 1.47 -3.04
CA GLY A 95 29.44 1.27 -2.63
C GLY A 95 30.19 2.56 -2.28
N ARG A 96 29.69 3.72 -2.73
CA ARG A 96 30.26 5.06 -2.39
C ARG A 96 29.48 5.80 -1.30
N GLY A 97 28.31 5.29 -0.90
CA GLY A 97 27.45 5.98 0.05
C GLY A 97 26.63 7.13 -0.58
N ASP A 98 26.55 7.18 -1.92
CA ASP A 98 25.79 8.19 -2.64
C ASP A 98 24.29 7.83 -2.62
N PHE A 99 23.62 8.20 -1.52
CA PHE A 99 22.17 8.03 -1.34
C PHE A 99 21.35 9.28 -1.68
N VAL A 100 22.03 10.39 -2.01
CA VAL A 100 21.41 11.67 -2.27
C VAL A 100 21.99 12.23 -3.56
N LEU A 101 21.15 12.36 -4.58
CA LEU A 101 21.53 12.92 -5.87
C LEU A 101 20.84 14.26 -6.06
N SER A 102 21.48 15.18 -6.78
CA SER A 102 20.82 16.40 -7.27
C SER A 102 21.15 16.55 -8.74
N TYR A 103 20.14 16.40 -9.60
CA TYR A 103 20.30 16.63 -11.04
C TYR A 103 20.43 18.11 -11.37
N ASN A 104 19.77 18.98 -10.57
CA ASN A 104 19.92 20.43 -10.62
C ASN A 104 19.85 21.02 -9.20
N PRO A 105 20.97 21.53 -8.65
CA PRO A 105 21.02 22.05 -7.28
C PRO A 105 20.23 23.36 -7.08
N GLU A 106 19.88 24.07 -8.15
CA GLU A 106 19.14 25.34 -8.08
C GLU A 106 17.65 25.16 -7.77
N ILE A 107 17.09 23.96 -8.02
CA ILE A 107 15.68 23.63 -7.79
C ILE A 107 15.37 23.43 -6.29
N GLY A 108 16.40 23.32 -5.44
CA GLY A 108 16.20 23.12 -3.99
C GLY A 108 15.56 21.78 -3.64
N ASN A 109 15.67 20.78 -4.50
CA ASN A 109 15.20 19.41 -4.26
C ASN A 109 16.36 18.42 -4.38
N LEU A 110 16.34 17.40 -3.52
CA LEU A 110 17.33 16.34 -3.47
C LEU A 110 16.63 15.01 -3.76
N ASN A 111 17.14 14.28 -4.75
CA ASN A 111 16.67 12.94 -5.07
C ASN A 111 17.23 11.97 -4.04
N THR A 112 16.33 11.36 -3.29
CA THR A 112 16.62 10.36 -2.28
C THR A 112 15.88 9.07 -2.65
N PRO A 113 16.28 7.92 -2.09
CA PRO A 113 15.54 6.67 -2.20
C PRO A 113 14.07 6.78 -1.78
N LEU A 114 13.71 7.78 -0.98
CA LEU A 114 12.33 7.97 -0.53
C LEU A 114 11.47 8.71 -1.56
N ASN A 115 11.97 9.75 -2.23
CA ASN A 115 11.17 10.57 -3.15
C ASN A 115 11.34 10.20 -4.64
N SER A 116 12.39 9.49 -5.01
CA SER A 116 12.73 9.20 -6.41
C SER A 116 12.85 7.71 -6.73
N SER A 117 12.63 6.83 -5.75
CA SER A 117 12.59 5.40 -6.03
C SER A 117 11.39 5.04 -6.89
N ASP A 118 11.57 4.02 -7.74
CA ASP A 118 10.51 3.49 -8.60
C ASP A 118 9.28 3.07 -7.79
N LEU A 119 9.49 2.50 -6.59
CA LEU A 119 8.39 2.08 -5.72
C LEU A 119 7.61 3.27 -5.18
N SER A 120 8.28 4.30 -4.66
CA SER A 120 7.62 5.50 -4.16
C SER A 120 6.86 6.21 -5.27
N LEU A 121 7.48 6.38 -6.44
CA LEU A 121 6.84 7.02 -7.58
C LEU A 121 5.67 6.18 -8.13
N TRP A 122 5.81 4.85 -8.18
CA TRP A 122 4.72 3.96 -8.54
C TRP A 122 3.56 4.04 -7.54
N TRP A 123 3.85 3.99 -6.24
CA TRP A 123 2.83 4.11 -5.20
C TRP A 123 2.12 5.46 -5.28
N LEU A 124 2.88 6.56 -5.30
CA LEU A 124 2.35 7.92 -5.38
C LEU A 124 1.52 8.14 -6.65
N SER A 125 2.01 7.71 -7.82
CA SER A 125 1.28 7.85 -9.10
C SER A 125 0.00 7.02 -9.17
N ASN A 126 -0.16 5.99 -8.32
CA ASN A 126 -1.39 5.21 -8.23
C ASN A 126 -2.36 5.72 -7.15
N LEU A 127 -1.93 6.63 -6.27
CA LEU A 127 -2.81 7.25 -5.28
C LEU A 127 -3.93 8.05 -5.95
N PRO A 128 -5.13 8.13 -5.34
CA PRO A 128 -6.29 8.76 -5.98
C PRO A 128 -6.04 10.19 -6.43
N ILE A 129 -5.20 10.94 -5.71
CA ILE A 129 -4.89 12.34 -6.05
C ILE A 129 -3.98 12.49 -7.28
N TYR A 130 -3.05 11.57 -7.53
CA TYR A 130 -2.10 11.63 -8.64
C TYR A 130 -2.41 10.65 -9.78
N ARG A 131 -3.35 9.72 -9.59
CA ARG A 131 -3.76 8.75 -10.61
C ARG A 131 -4.18 9.46 -11.89
N ASN A 132 -3.65 9.04 -13.03
CA ASN A 132 -3.95 9.69 -14.30
C ASN A 132 -5.44 9.51 -14.70
N ASN A 133 -5.99 10.49 -15.40
CA ASN A 133 -7.34 10.44 -16.02
C ASN A 133 -8.54 10.25 -15.07
N LEU A 134 -8.41 10.55 -13.77
CA LEU A 134 -9.57 10.58 -12.87
C LEU A 134 -10.23 11.96 -12.83
N ALA A 135 -11.57 11.99 -12.86
CA ALA A 135 -12.34 13.20 -12.61
C ALA A 135 -12.12 13.74 -11.18
N PRO A 136 -12.10 15.07 -10.95
CA PRO A 136 -11.93 15.66 -9.62
C PRO A 136 -12.89 15.10 -8.58
N PHE A 137 -14.14 14.83 -8.99
CA PHE A 137 -15.17 14.20 -8.16
C PHE A 137 -14.77 12.81 -7.66
N SER A 138 -14.32 11.91 -8.54
CA SER A 138 -13.93 10.54 -8.13
C SER A 138 -12.73 10.55 -7.18
N ARG A 139 -11.81 11.51 -7.35
CA ARG A 139 -10.66 11.68 -6.46
C ARG A 139 -11.09 12.07 -5.06
N GLY A 140 -11.95 13.10 -4.95
CA GLY A 140 -12.46 13.56 -3.66
C GLY A 140 -13.32 12.49 -2.98
N LEU A 141 -14.08 11.70 -3.74
CA LEU A 141 -14.88 10.60 -3.21
C LEU A 141 -14.00 9.49 -2.60
N GLU A 142 -13.02 8.95 -3.33
CA GLU A 142 -12.14 7.87 -2.85
C GLU A 142 -11.33 8.31 -1.63
N ILE A 143 -10.82 9.56 -1.65
CA ILE A 143 -10.10 10.15 -0.52
C ILE A 143 -11.03 10.38 0.67
N GLY A 144 -12.22 10.93 0.44
CA GLY A 144 -13.23 11.16 1.46
C GLY A 144 -13.60 9.85 2.16
N MET A 145 -13.93 8.81 1.40
CA MET A 145 -14.27 7.48 1.93
C MET A 145 -13.18 6.93 2.86
N ALA A 146 -11.92 6.98 2.43
CA ALA A 146 -10.79 6.50 3.24
C ALA A 146 -10.65 7.30 4.55
N HIS A 147 -10.74 8.62 4.50
CA HIS A 147 -10.62 9.47 5.69
C HIS A 147 -11.81 9.31 6.63
N GLY A 148 -13.03 9.25 6.11
CA GLY A 148 -14.23 9.04 6.91
C GLY A 148 -14.19 7.73 7.67
N TYR A 149 -13.81 6.65 6.98
CA TYR A 149 -13.67 5.32 7.58
C TYR A 149 -12.62 5.32 8.70
N PHE A 150 -11.45 5.92 8.45
CA PHE A 150 -10.36 5.99 9.41
C PHE A 150 -10.70 6.85 10.64
N LEU A 151 -11.30 8.03 10.44
CA LEU A 151 -11.53 9.01 11.50
C LEU A 151 -12.58 8.56 12.51
N PHE A 152 -13.47 7.63 12.16
CA PHE A 152 -14.43 7.05 13.11
C PHE A 152 -13.75 6.40 14.32
N GLY A 153 -12.65 5.66 14.09
CA GLY A 153 -11.99 4.84 15.12
C GLY A 153 -11.54 5.63 16.36
N PRO A 154 -10.75 6.71 16.21
CA PRO A 154 -10.31 7.53 17.34
C PRO A 154 -11.46 8.10 18.17
N PHE A 155 -12.54 8.59 17.53
CA PHE A 155 -13.67 9.17 18.25
C PHE A 155 -14.52 8.12 18.98
N ALA A 156 -14.68 6.93 18.40
CA ALA A 156 -15.44 5.85 19.02
C ALA A 156 -14.66 5.24 20.21
N LEU A 157 -13.36 4.96 20.05
CA LEU A 157 -12.57 4.23 21.04
C LEU A 157 -11.92 5.12 22.09
N LEU A 158 -11.44 6.31 21.72
CA LEU A 158 -10.71 7.22 22.61
C LEU A 158 -11.56 8.41 23.05
N GLY A 159 -12.83 8.45 22.63
CA GLY A 159 -13.76 9.52 22.98
C GLY A 159 -14.12 9.59 24.48
N PRO A 160 -14.75 10.69 24.90
CA PRO A 160 -15.21 10.87 26.27
C PRO A 160 -16.30 9.86 26.66
N LEU A 161 -17.13 9.45 25.69
CA LEU A 161 -18.25 8.52 25.88
C LEU A 161 -17.92 7.04 25.59
N ARG A 162 -16.63 6.70 25.44
CA ARG A 162 -16.16 5.36 25.03
C ARG A 162 -16.66 4.19 25.89
N ASN A 163 -16.99 4.43 27.15
CA ASN A 163 -17.46 3.41 28.11
C ASN A 163 -18.99 3.35 28.21
N THR A 164 -19.73 4.04 27.34
CA THR A 164 -21.19 4.06 27.35
C THR A 164 -21.72 3.28 26.14
N GLU A 165 -22.96 2.80 26.23
CA GLU A 165 -23.64 2.12 25.11
C GLU A 165 -23.76 3.00 23.85
N SER A 166 -23.69 4.33 24.03
CA SER A 166 -23.75 5.32 22.95
C SER A 166 -22.36 5.72 22.39
N ALA A 167 -21.29 5.00 22.73
CA ALA A 167 -19.92 5.31 22.27
C ALA A 167 -19.82 5.41 20.74
N ASN A 168 -20.39 4.43 20.03
CA ASN A 168 -20.37 4.36 18.57
C ASN A 168 -21.14 5.53 17.92
N LEU A 169 -22.27 5.92 18.50
CA LEU A 169 -23.08 7.04 18.00
C LEU A 169 -22.37 8.38 18.22
N ALA A 170 -21.73 8.56 19.39
CA ALA A 170 -20.92 9.75 19.67
C ALA A 170 -19.71 9.83 18.72
N GLY A 171 -19.10 8.69 18.40
CA GLY A 171 -18.04 8.57 17.40
C GLY A 171 -18.48 8.99 16.00
N LEU A 172 -19.64 8.51 15.56
CA LEU A 172 -20.26 8.85 14.27
C LEU A 172 -20.49 10.36 14.14
N LEU A 173 -21.17 10.98 15.11
CA LEU A 173 -21.49 12.40 15.05
C LEU A 173 -20.23 13.27 15.08
N SER A 174 -19.25 12.90 15.90
CA SER A 174 -17.99 13.64 16.02
C SER A 174 -17.14 13.55 14.76
N ALA A 175 -17.05 12.35 14.16
CA ALA A 175 -16.34 12.14 12.90
C ALA A 175 -17.03 12.86 11.72
N CYS A 176 -18.36 12.81 11.62
CA CYS A 176 -19.12 13.59 10.64
C CYS A 176 -18.90 15.11 10.80
N GLY A 177 -18.89 15.60 12.04
CA GLY A 177 -18.56 16.99 12.35
C GLY A 177 -17.16 17.38 11.88
N LEU A 178 -16.16 16.53 12.10
CA LEU A 178 -14.80 16.77 11.62
C LEU A 178 -14.73 16.77 10.09
N ILE A 179 -15.38 15.83 9.40
CA ILE A 179 -15.45 15.80 7.94
C ILE A 179 -16.09 17.09 7.39
N LEU A 180 -17.14 17.61 8.03
CA LEU A 180 -17.75 18.90 7.65
C LEU A 180 -16.76 20.06 7.78
N ILE A 181 -16.01 20.14 8.88
CA ILE A 181 -14.98 21.17 9.10
C ILE A 181 -13.88 21.07 8.04
N LEU A 182 -13.38 19.86 7.77
CA LEU A 182 -12.36 19.62 6.73
C LEU A 182 -12.87 20.01 5.34
N SER A 183 -14.12 19.69 5.03
CA SER A 183 -14.76 20.05 3.75
C SER A 183 -14.92 21.57 3.59
N LEU A 184 -15.26 22.27 4.66
CA LEU A 184 -15.30 23.73 4.69
C LEU A 184 -13.90 24.33 4.49
N GLY A 185 -12.88 23.76 5.15
CA GLY A 185 -11.48 24.14 4.98
C GLY A 185 -11.01 23.98 3.53
N LEU A 186 -11.32 22.84 2.90
CA LEU A 186 -11.04 22.62 1.47
C LEU A 186 -11.74 23.65 0.58
N SER A 187 -13.00 23.97 0.88
CA SER A 187 -13.77 24.96 0.11
C SER A 187 -13.18 26.38 0.24
N LEU A 188 -12.73 26.75 1.44
CA LEU A 188 -12.05 28.03 1.70
C LEU A 188 -10.70 28.10 0.98
N TYR A 189 -9.92 27.01 1.01
CA TYR A 189 -8.66 26.90 0.28
C TYR A 189 -8.88 27.06 -1.23
N GLY A 190 -9.89 26.40 -1.80
CA GLY A 190 -10.18 26.52 -3.23
C GLY A 190 -10.46 27.97 -3.66
N LYS A 191 -11.16 28.74 -2.81
CA LYS A 191 -11.44 30.15 -3.07
C LYS A 191 -10.21 31.05 -2.91
N SER A 192 -9.30 30.74 -2.00
CA SER A 192 -8.14 31.58 -1.71
C SER A 192 -6.93 31.27 -2.61
N ALA A 193 -6.72 30.00 -2.96
CA ALA A 193 -5.58 29.52 -3.73
C ALA A 193 -5.75 29.73 -5.24
N PHE A 194 -6.96 29.50 -5.78
CA PHE A 194 -7.22 29.62 -7.22
C PHE A 194 -7.76 31.00 -7.58
N GLN A 195 -6.85 31.99 -7.58
CA GLN A 195 -7.16 33.35 -8.02
C GLN A 195 -6.79 33.53 -9.50
N PRO A 196 -7.59 34.26 -10.32
CA PRO A 196 -7.29 34.48 -11.74
C PRO A 196 -5.93 35.15 -12.01
N SER A 197 -5.37 35.82 -11.00
CA SER A 197 -4.14 36.60 -11.08
C SER A 197 -2.88 35.87 -10.61
N LYS A 198 -2.99 34.63 -10.11
CA LYS A 198 -1.84 33.86 -9.60
C LYS A 198 -1.82 32.44 -10.18
N PRO A 199 -0.67 31.96 -10.68
CA PRO A 199 -0.55 30.56 -11.05
C PRO A 199 -0.74 29.69 -9.80
N ALA A 200 -1.44 28.57 -9.96
CA ALA A 200 -1.63 27.61 -8.88
C ALA A 200 -0.28 27.17 -8.32
N ALA A 201 -0.10 27.28 -7.00
CA ALA A 201 1.14 26.88 -6.33
C ALA A 201 1.17 25.35 -6.16
N GLY A 202 2.15 24.69 -6.78
CA GLY A 202 2.44 23.26 -6.60
C GLY A 202 2.11 22.38 -7.81
N GLU A 203 2.69 21.17 -7.78
CA GLU A 203 2.52 20.11 -8.79
C GLU A 203 1.19 19.36 -8.56
N LEU A 204 0.07 20.02 -8.84
CA LEU A 204 -1.26 19.38 -8.89
C LEU A 204 -1.53 18.83 -10.31
N PRO A 205 -2.36 17.79 -10.46
CA PRO A 205 -2.84 17.43 -11.79
C PRO A 205 -3.72 18.54 -12.37
N ASP A 206 -3.73 18.70 -13.69
CA ASP A 206 -4.31 19.87 -14.36
C ASP A 206 -5.81 20.07 -14.08
N ASN A 207 -6.53 18.99 -13.80
CA ASN A 207 -7.94 18.98 -13.45
C ASN A 207 -8.25 19.56 -12.04
N LEU A 208 -7.24 19.74 -11.18
CA LEU A 208 -7.37 20.29 -9.83
C LEU A 208 -6.77 21.70 -9.71
N LYS A 209 -6.22 22.27 -10.80
CA LYS A 209 -5.69 23.64 -10.83
C LYS A 209 -6.78 24.70 -11.00
N SER A 210 -8.04 24.31 -11.19
CA SER A 210 -9.18 25.22 -11.34
C SER A 210 -10.03 25.28 -10.08
N ALA A 211 -10.61 26.44 -9.81
CA ALA A 211 -11.55 26.62 -8.69
C ALA A 211 -12.77 25.69 -8.79
N GLU A 212 -13.23 25.41 -10.01
CA GLU A 212 -14.34 24.48 -10.26
C GLU A 212 -13.96 23.03 -9.92
N GLY A 213 -12.80 22.56 -10.39
CA GLY A 213 -12.31 21.22 -10.08
C GLY A 213 -12.12 21.00 -8.59
N TRP A 214 -11.60 22.02 -7.89
CA TRP A 214 -11.45 21.97 -6.44
C TRP A 214 -12.77 22.00 -5.68
N SER A 215 -13.77 22.73 -6.17
CA SER A 215 -15.12 22.75 -5.59
C SER A 215 -15.77 21.36 -5.71
N GLN A 216 -15.66 20.71 -6.87
CA GLN A 216 -16.14 19.34 -7.06
C GLN A 216 -15.41 18.34 -6.15
N PHE A 217 -14.10 18.52 -5.98
CA PHE A 217 -13.30 17.72 -5.05
C PHE A 217 -13.77 17.89 -3.59
N ALA A 218 -13.98 19.12 -3.12
CA ALA A 218 -14.44 19.38 -1.76
C ALA A 218 -15.85 18.81 -1.50
N GLY A 219 -16.77 18.96 -2.47
CA GLY A 219 -18.12 18.40 -2.37
C GLY A 219 -18.12 16.87 -2.34
N SER A 220 -17.31 16.23 -3.19
CA SER A 220 -17.18 14.76 -3.18
C SER A 220 -16.47 14.22 -1.93
N PHE A 221 -15.51 14.96 -1.37
CA PHE A 221 -14.89 14.63 -0.09
C PHE A 221 -15.90 14.59 1.06
N LEU A 222 -16.83 15.55 1.10
CA LEU A 222 -17.90 15.55 2.11
C LEU A 222 -18.81 14.32 2.00
N VAL A 223 -19.25 14.01 0.78
CA VAL A 223 -20.13 12.86 0.51
C VAL A 223 -19.42 11.55 0.83
N GLY A 224 -18.20 11.37 0.31
CA GLY A 224 -17.39 10.18 0.55
C GLY A 224 -17.01 10.02 2.02
N GLY A 225 -16.62 11.11 2.68
CA GLY A 225 -16.28 11.14 4.10
C GLY A 225 -17.45 10.73 4.99
N THR A 226 -18.62 11.35 4.79
CA THR A 226 -19.82 11.00 5.55
C THR A 226 -20.20 9.54 5.32
N GLY A 227 -20.14 9.06 4.07
CA GLY A 227 -20.38 7.66 3.74
C GLY A 227 -19.39 6.70 4.41
N GLY A 228 -18.10 7.05 4.44
CA GLY A 228 -17.05 6.26 5.10
C GLY A 228 -17.25 6.16 6.61
N VAL A 229 -17.64 7.24 7.28
CA VAL A 229 -17.93 7.24 8.72
C VAL A 229 -19.15 6.34 9.01
N ILE A 230 -20.23 6.50 8.25
CA ILE A 230 -21.44 5.67 8.41
C ILE A 230 -21.12 4.19 8.19
N PHE A 231 -20.32 3.88 7.18
CA PHE A 231 -19.89 2.51 6.90
C PHE A 231 -19.09 1.91 8.06
N ALA A 232 -18.12 2.66 8.62
CA ALA A 232 -17.36 2.23 9.79
C ALA A 232 -18.26 2.01 11.02
N TYR A 233 -19.21 2.93 11.26
CA TYR A 233 -20.20 2.81 12.33
C TYR A 233 -21.04 1.53 12.20
N LEU A 234 -21.52 1.22 11.00
CA LEU A 234 -22.33 0.03 10.75
C LEU A 234 -21.52 -1.25 10.96
N LEU A 235 -20.27 -1.30 10.52
CA LEU A 235 -19.41 -2.47 10.72
C LEU A 235 -19.12 -2.71 12.20
N VAL A 236 -18.77 -1.66 12.95
CA VAL A 236 -18.45 -1.80 14.38
C VAL A 236 -19.70 -2.10 15.21
N SER A 237 -20.84 -1.46 14.90
CA SER A 237 -22.08 -1.69 15.65
C SER A 237 -22.71 -3.06 15.39
N ASN A 238 -22.39 -3.70 14.27
CA ASN A 238 -22.89 -5.04 13.91
C ASN A 238 -21.77 -6.09 13.90
N ALA A 239 -20.63 -5.81 14.56
CA ALA A 239 -19.47 -6.70 14.53
C ALA A 239 -19.81 -8.11 15.04
N ASP A 240 -20.59 -8.22 16.12
CA ASP A 240 -21.00 -9.50 16.70
C ASP A 240 -21.84 -10.33 15.70
N LEU A 241 -22.71 -9.69 14.92
CA LEU A 241 -23.49 -10.38 13.90
C LEU A 241 -22.59 -10.84 12.75
N LEU A 242 -21.63 -10.02 12.32
CA LEU A 242 -20.72 -10.35 11.22
C LEU A 242 -19.77 -11.51 11.58
N LEU A 243 -19.31 -11.59 12.82
CA LEU A 243 -18.44 -12.67 13.29
C LEU A 243 -19.15 -14.01 13.41
N ASN A 244 -20.47 -14.02 13.57
CA ASN A 244 -21.28 -15.24 13.66
C ASN A 244 -21.69 -15.81 12.29
N VAL A 245 -21.45 -15.09 11.20
CA VAL A 245 -21.79 -15.51 9.83
C VAL A 245 -20.60 -16.17 9.11
N ALA A 246 -19.38 -16.04 9.67
CA ALA A 246 -18.15 -16.65 9.15
C ALA A 246 -17.86 -17.99 9.84
#